data_AF-A0A9E1KJM3-F1
#
_entry.id   AF-A0A9E1KJM3-F1
#
_cell.length_a   1.000
_cell.length_b   1.000
_cell.length_c   1.000
_cell.angle_alpha   90.00
_cell.angle_beta   90.00
_cell.angle_gamma   90.00
#
_symmetry.space_group_name_H-M   'P 1'
#
loop_
_entity.id
_entity.type
_entity.pdbx_description
1 polymer ?
#
loop_
_entity_poly.entity_id
_entity_poly.type
_entity_poly.pdbx_seq_one_letter_code
_entity_poly.pdbx_strand_id
1 'polypeptide(L)'
;MEKSLPTQAQTVIIGGGSIGCNTAYHLTKLGMKDVIVLEQGKLTSGTTWHAAGLIVAGLLKTESECEIYTHGRNLYANLERETGVATGFRDVGYLQVATNEERVHEMRRVAPFMRRHGIN
;
A
#
# COMPACT_ATOMS: atom_id res chain seq x y z
N MET A 1 -22.85 -9.70 22.29
CA MET A 1 -22.12 -10.98 22.46
C MET A 1 -20.68 -10.63 22.77
N GLU A 2 -20.24 -10.93 23.98
CA GLU A 2 -18.83 -10.82 24.35
C GLU A 2 -18.07 -11.89 23.54
N LYS A 3 -17.25 -11.47 22.57
CA LYS A 3 -16.37 -12.38 21.84
C LYS A 3 -15.22 -12.73 22.78
N SER A 4 -15.16 -13.98 23.26
CA SER A 4 -13.99 -14.48 23.96
C SER A 4 -12.78 -14.42 23.02
N LEU A 5 -11.74 -13.68 23.40
CA LEU A 5 -10.50 -13.66 22.64
C LEU A 5 -9.80 -15.02 22.79
N PRO A 6 -9.19 -15.54 21.71
CA PRO A 6 -8.36 -16.74 21.82
C PRO A 6 -7.17 -16.47 22.75
N THR A 7 -6.77 -17.48 23.52
CA THR A 7 -5.66 -17.38 24.49
C THR A 7 -4.28 -17.48 23.85
N GLN A 8 -4.22 -17.86 22.58
CA GLN A 8 -3.00 -18.01 21.78
C GLN A 8 -3.29 -17.71 20.31
N ALA A 9 -2.27 -17.26 19.58
CA ALA A 9 -2.31 -17.11 18.13
C ALA A 9 -0.92 -17.33 17.52
N GLN A 10 -0.86 -17.86 16.30
CA GLN A 10 0.39 -17.98 15.54
C GLN A 10 0.99 -16.61 15.19
N THR A 11 0.17 -15.62 14.87
CA THR A 11 0.63 -14.26 14.55
C THR A 11 -0.31 -13.21 15.11
N VAL A 12 0.26 -12.27 15.86
CA VAL A 12 -0.45 -11.10 16.40
C VAL A 12 0.14 -9.84 15.77
N ILE A 13 -0.70 -9.09 15.07
CA ILE A 13 -0.38 -7.81 14.42
C ILE A 13 -0.90 -6.71 15.34
N ILE A 14 0.00 -5.81 15.76
CA ILE A 14 -0.35 -4.68 16.63
C ILE A 14 -0.53 -3.43 15.75
N GLY A 15 -1.77 -2.96 15.65
CA GLY A 15 -2.21 -1.80 14.86
C GLY A 15 -3.13 -2.19 13.70
N GLY A 16 -4.33 -1.62 13.69
CA GLY A 16 -5.37 -1.77 12.67
C GLY A 16 -5.37 -0.66 11.61
N GLY A 17 -4.20 -0.10 11.31
CA GLY A 17 -4.00 0.81 10.18
C GLY A 17 -3.87 0.05 8.85
N SER A 18 -3.70 0.80 7.74
CA SER A 18 -3.56 0.21 6.40
C SER A 18 -2.47 -0.87 6.34
N ILE A 19 -1.30 -0.62 6.94
CA ILE A 19 -0.19 -1.58 6.95
C ILE A 19 -0.57 -2.87 7.71
N GLY A 20 -1.14 -2.75 8.92
CA GLY A 20 -1.51 -3.93 9.72
C GLY A 20 -2.61 -4.77 9.07
N CYS A 21 -3.63 -4.13 8.50
CA CYS A 21 -4.66 -4.81 7.72
C CYS A 21 -4.09 -5.45 6.44
N ASN A 22 -3.17 -4.77 5.74
CA ASN A 22 -2.51 -5.31 4.56
C ASN A 22 -1.66 -6.55 4.89
N THR A 23 -0.89 -6.51 5.98
CA THR A 23 -0.14 -7.67 6.48
C THR A 23 -1.07 -8.84 6.79
N ALA A 24 -2.16 -8.61 7.50
CA ALA A 24 -3.14 -9.66 7.81
C ALA A 24 -3.76 -10.26 6.54
N TYR A 25 -4.11 -9.41 5.57
CA TYR A 25 -4.64 -9.81 4.27
C TYR A 25 -3.65 -10.72 3.51
N HIS A 26 -2.36 -10.35 3.43
CA HIS A 26 -1.38 -11.18 2.74
C HIS A 26 -1.07 -12.48 3.47
N LEU A 27 -0.95 -12.48 4.80
CA LEU A 27 -0.73 -13.70 5.59
C LEU A 27 -1.87 -14.69 5.43
N THR A 28 -3.12 -14.21 5.50
CA THR A 28 -4.30 -15.06 5.33
C THR A 28 -4.44 -15.57 3.90
N LYS A 29 -4.09 -14.76 2.89
CA LYS A 29 -4.03 -15.20 1.48
C LYS A 29 -2.95 -16.25 1.21
N LEU A 30 -1.88 -16.26 1.99
CA LEU A 30 -0.85 -17.32 1.98
C LEU A 30 -1.29 -18.59 2.74
N GLY A 31 -2.51 -18.62 3.28
CA GLY A 31 -3.11 -19.79 3.94
C GLY A 31 -2.92 -19.83 5.45
N MET A 32 -2.34 -18.79 6.07
CA MET A 32 -2.25 -18.71 7.53
C MET A 32 -3.64 -18.46 8.11
N LYS A 33 -4.07 -19.30 9.06
CA LYS A 33 -5.43 -19.27 9.62
C LYS A 33 -5.54 -18.57 10.97
N ASP A 34 -4.44 -18.49 11.71
CA ASP A 34 -4.40 -18.02 13.09
C ASP A 34 -3.68 -16.66 13.18
N VAL A 35 -4.32 -15.66 12.58
CA VAL A 35 -3.83 -14.27 12.50
C VAL A 35 -4.81 -13.36 13.24
N ILE A 36 -4.29 -12.61 14.21
CA ILE A 36 -5.06 -11.63 14.99
C ILE A 36 -4.51 -10.23 14.72
N VAL A 37 -5.41 -9.28 14.47
CA VAL A 37 -5.08 -7.84 14.46
C VAL A 37 -5.65 -7.22 15.73
N LEU A 38 -4.78 -6.62 16.55
CA LEU A 38 -5.15 -5.87 17.74
C LEU A 38 -5.05 -4.37 17.44
N GLU A 39 -6.16 -3.67 17.57
CA GLU A 39 -6.24 -2.21 17.42
C GLU A 39 -6.76 -1.61 18.72
N GLN A 40 -6.09 -0.55 19.20
CA GLN A 40 -6.46 0.12 20.45
C GLN A 40 -7.81 0.85 20.34
N GLY A 41 -8.15 1.35 19.15
CA GLY A 41 -9.35 2.13 18.88
C GLY A 41 -10.21 1.52 17.77
N LYS A 42 -10.43 2.30 16.72
CA LYS A 42 -11.17 1.85 15.53
C LYS A 42 -10.17 1.56 14.41
N LEU A 43 -10.47 0.58 13.56
CA LEU A 43 -9.69 0.40 12.34
C LEU A 43 -9.50 1.73 11.62
N THR A 44 -8.29 1.92 11.09
CA THR A 44 -7.82 3.13 10.40
C THR A 44 -7.72 4.42 11.23
N SER A 45 -8.05 4.44 12.52
CA SER A 45 -8.11 5.69 13.31
C SER A 45 -6.76 6.37 13.59
N GLY A 46 -5.64 5.76 13.19
CA GLY A 46 -4.30 6.37 13.21
C GLY A 46 -4.06 7.29 12.00
N THR A 47 -2.91 7.16 11.34
CA THR A 47 -2.60 8.02 10.17
C THR A 47 -3.37 7.67 8.90
N THR A 48 -3.96 6.47 8.85
CA THR A 48 -4.62 5.95 7.66
C THR A 48 -5.88 6.75 7.29
N TRP A 49 -6.72 7.14 8.25
CA TRP A 49 -7.98 7.83 7.92
C TRP A 49 -7.78 9.21 7.29
N HIS A 50 -6.70 9.91 7.65
CA HIS A 50 -6.42 11.27 7.18
C HIS A 50 -5.38 11.30 6.04
N ALA A 51 -5.04 10.13 5.48
CA ALA A 51 -4.16 10.07 4.32
C ALA A 51 -4.87 10.65 3.09
N ALA A 52 -4.15 11.44 2.29
CA ALA A 52 -4.70 12.04 1.07
C ALA A 52 -5.02 11.01 -0.04
N GLY A 53 -4.53 9.77 0.09
CA GLY A 53 -4.85 8.68 -0.84
C GLY A 53 -4.04 8.67 -2.15
N LEU A 54 -2.90 9.38 -2.22
CA LEU A 54 -2.04 9.31 -3.40
C LEU A 54 -1.34 7.94 -3.49
N ILE A 55 -1.60 7.20 -4.56
CA ILE A 55 -0.93 5.94 -4.90
C ILE A 55 -0.09 6.20 -6.14
N VAL A 56 1.18 6.57 -5.95
CA VAL A 56 2.05 7.08 -7.03
C VAL A 56 3.40 6.38 -7.03
N ALA A 57 3.88 6.02 -8.21
CA ALA A 57 5.24 5.51 -8.42
C ALA A 57 6.06 6.63 -9.09
N GLY A 58 6.57 7.58 -8.29
CA GLY A 58 7.31 8.75 -8.78
C GLY A 58 8.69 8.83 -8.16
N LEU A 59 9.74 8.98 -8.98
CA LEU A 59 11.14 9.13 -8.56
C LEU A 59 11.70 8.00 -7.68
N LEU A 60 11.27 6.76 -7.92
CA LEU A 60 11.80 5.60 -7.22
C LEU A 60 13.27 5.39 -7.60
N LYS A 61 14.11 5.07 -6.62
CA LYS A 61 15.58 5.03 -6.77
C LYS A 61 16.15 3.62 -6.68
N THR A 62 15.34 2.66 -6.22
CA THR A 62 15.74 1.27 -6.04
C THR A 62 14.74 0.31 -6.67
N GLU A 63 15.21 -0.88 -7.04
CA GLU A 63 14.37 -1.90 -7.69
C GLU A 63 13.25 -2.38 -6.74
N SER A 64 13.56 -2.56 -5.46
CA SER A 64 12.58 -2.95 -4.43
C SER A 64 11.48 -1.91 -4.24
N GLU A 65 11.79 -0.62 -4.32
CA GLU A 65 10.76 0.42 -4.32
C GLU A 65 9.84 0.25 -5.53
N CYS A 66 10.38 0.13 -6.74
CA CYS A 66 9.58 -0.07 -7.95
C CYS A 66 8.62 -1.26 -7.82
N GLU A 67 9.09 -2.38 -7.26
CA GLU A 67 8.28 -3.57 -7.03
C GLU A 67 7.17 -3.33 -6.00
N ILE A 68 7.49 -2.76 -4.83
CA ILE A 68 6.53 -2.49 -3.76
C ILE A 68 5.42 -1.55 -4.24
N TYR A 69 5.78 -0.45 -4.92
CA TYR A 69 4.81 0.53 -5.41
C TYR A 69 3.94 -0.04 -6.52
N THR A 70 4.52 -0.77 -7.47
CA THR A 70 3.77 -1.41 -8.56
C THR A 70 2.82 -2.48 -8.02
N HIS A 71 3.29 -3.30 -7.07
CA HIS A 71 2.45 -4.28 -6.39
C HIS A 71 1.29 -3.60 -5.65
N GLY A 72 1.57 -2.57 -4.85
CA GLY A 72 0.55 -1.84 -4.10
C GLY A 72 -0.52 -1.22 -5.01
N ARG A 73 -0.11 -0.57 -6.11
CA ARG A 73 -1.04 -0.03 -7.12
C ARG A 73 -1.93 -1.12 -7.72
N ASN A 74 -1.33 -2.23 -8.14
CA ASN A 74 -2.06 -3.35 -8.72
C ASN A 74 -3.01 -4.00 -7.72
N LEU A 75 -2.65 -4.07 -6.44
CA LEU A 75 -3.52 -4.56 -5.39
C LEU A 75 -4.79 -3.70 -5.29
N TYR A 76 -4.65 -2.38 -5.12
CA TYR A 76 -5.80 -1.47 -5.01
C TYR A 76 -6.72 -1.49 -6.24
N ALA A 77 -6.14 -1.64 -7.44
CA ALA A 77 -6.89 -1.74 -8.69
C ALA A 77 -7.74 -3.03 -8.80
N ASN A 78 -7.37 -4.09 -8.07
CA ASN A 78 -8.04 -5.39 -8.15
C ASN A 78 -8.85 -5.75 -6.90
N LEU A 79 -8.61 -5.08 -5.77
CA LEU A 79 -9.18 -5.45 -4.48
C LEU A 79 -10.70 -5.34 -4.43
N GLU A 80 -11.29 -4.40 -5.16
CA GLU A 80 -12.76 -4.28 -5.29
C GLU A 80 -13.35 -5.51 -5.98
N ARG A 81 -12.69 -6.01 -7.04
CA ARG A 81 -13.13 -7.22 -7.75
C ARG A 81 -13.05 -8.46 -6.85
N GLU A 82 -12.03 -8.52 -5.99
CA GLU A 82 -11.80 -9.65 -5.09
C GLU A 82 -12.75 -9.66 -3.89
N THR A 83 -13.01 -8.50 -3.30
CA THR A 83 -13.74 -8.38 -2.02
C THR A 83 -15.19 -7.95 -2.18
N GLY A 84 -15.56 -7.42 -3.35
CA GLY A 84 -16.85 -6.75 -3.58
C GLY A 84 -17.01 -5.41 -2.85
N VAL A 85 -15.95 -4.92 -2.19
CA VAL A 85 -15.96 -3.65 -1.45
C VAL A 85 -15.24 -2.59 -2.28
N ALA A 86 -15.93 -1.49 -2.56
CA ALA A 86 -15.37 -0.38 -3.33
C ALA A 86 -14.14 0.22 -2.62
N THR A 87 -13.03 0.36 -3.35
CA THR A 87 -11.79 0.95 -2.82
C THR A 87 -11.70 2.46 -3.07
N GLY A 88 -12.49 2.97 -4.02
CA GLY A 88 -12.37 4.35 -4.49
C GLY A 88 -11.11 4.62 -5.31
N PHE A 89 -10.39 3.59 -5.74
CA PHE A 89 -9.20 3.74 -6.57
C PHE A 89 -9.54 4.39 -7.92
N ARG A 90 -8.80 5.42 -8.30
CA ARG A 90 -8.93 6.11 -9.59
C ARG A 90 -7.58 6.17 -10.28
N ASP A 91 -7.48 5.56 -11.46
CA ASP A 91 -6.27 5.62 -12.26
C ASP A 91 -6.21 6.92 -13.08
N VAL A 92 -5.80 8.00 -12.41
CA VAL A 92 -5.75 9.36 -12.98
C VAL A 92 -4.34 9.78 -13.41
N GLY A 93 -3.35 8.90 -13.26
CA GLY A 93 -1.94 9.23 -13.46
C GLY A 93 -1.36 10.17 -12.39
N TYR A 94 -0.10 10.55 -12.57
CA TYR A 94 0.63 11.45 -11.68
C TYR A 94 1.56 12.33 -12.50
N LEU A 95 1.65 13.61 -12.17
CA LEU A 95 2.57 14.56 -12.79
C LEU A 95 3.41 15.21 -11.72
N GLN A 96 4.73 15.12 -11.89
CA GLN A 96 5.68 15.89 -11.11
C GLN A 96 6.30 16.96 -12.00
N VAL A 97 6.32 18.19 -11.50
CA VAL A 97 6.81 19.36 -12.25
C VAL A 97 8.24 19.70 -11.81
N ALA A 98 9.12 19.91 -12.78
CA ALA A 98 10.43 20.52 -12.56
C ALA A 98 10.31 22.04 -12.69
N THR A 99 10.75 22.78 -11.68
CA THR A 99 10.69 24.25 -11.64
C THR A 99 12.03 24.93 -11.88
N ASN A 100 13.10 24.14 -12.07
CA ASN A 100 14.45 24.61 -12.39
C ASN A 100 15.24 23.54 -13.17
N GLU A 101 16.37 23.94 -13.76
CA GLU A 101 17.22 23.07 -14.58
C GLU A 101 17.82 21.90 -13.80
N GLU A 102 18.19 22.10 -12.54
CA GLU A 102 18.73 21.03 -11.68
C GLU A 102 17.72 19.90 -11.50
N ARG A 103 16.44 20.25 -11.29
CA ARG A 103 15.35 19.29 -11.17
C ARG A 103 15.07 18.58 -12.49
N VAL A 104 15.18 19.28 -13.62
CA VAL A 104 15.08 18.65 -14.95
C VAL A 104 16.17 17.60 -15.12
N HIS A 105 17.41 17.90 -14.74
CA HIS A 105 18.53 16.96 -14.81
C HIS A 105 18.33 15.75 -13.91
N GLU A 106 17.86 15.95 -12.68
CA GLU A 106 17.55 14.85 -11.74
C GLU A 106 16.46 13.94 -12.32
N MET A 107 15.34 14.50 -12.77
CA MET A 107 14.23 13.71 -13.32
C MET A 107 14.64 12.94 -14.57
N ARG A 108 15.41 13.56 -15.47
CA ARG A 108 15.96 12.89 -16.66
C ARG A 108 16.92 11.76 -16.31
N ARG A 109 17.67 11.86 -15.22
CA ARG A 109 18.58 10.80 -14.75
C ARG A 109 17.81 9.58 -14.23
N VAL A 110 16.70 9.79 -13.54
CA VAL A 110 15.88 8.72 -12.96
C VAL A 110 14.93 8.08 -13.98
N ALA A 111 14.50 8.82 -15.00
CA ALA A 111 13.50 8.34 -15.96
C ALA A 111 13.86 7.03 -16.70
N PRO A 112 15.11 6.79 -17.18
CA PRO A 112 15.47 5.51 -17.79
C PRO A 112 15.35 4.32 -16.82
N PHE A 113 15.69 4.52 -15.55
CA PHE A 113 15.55 3.52 -14.51
C PHE A 113 14.08 3.16 -14.31
N MET A 114 13.21 4.16 -14.14
CA MET A 114 11.76 3.93 -14.00
C MET A 114 11.16 3.22 -15.21
N ARG A 115 11.54 3.62 -16.45
CA ARG A 115 11.08 2.96 -17.68
C ARG A 115 11.47 1.49 -17.76
N ARG A 116 12.65 1.11 -17.26
CA ARG A 116 13.08 -0.30 -17.19
C ARG A 116 12.12 -1.14 -16.32
N HIS A 117 11.51 -0.54 -15.30
CA HIS A 117 10.53 -1.18 -14.43
C HIS A 117 9.07 -0.99 -14.90
N GLY A 118 8.85 -0.51 -16.13
CA GLY A 118 7.51 -0.32 -16.68
C GLY A 118 6.74 0.88 -16.13
N ILE A 119 7.45 1.83 -15.50
CA ILE A 119 6.88 3.06 -14.95
C ILE A 119 7.25 4.23 -15.89
N ASN A 120 6.23 4.90 -16.44
CA ASN A 120 6.37 5.99 -17.40
C ASN A 120 6.15 7.37 -16.77
#